data_AF-A0A5K1EFH1-F1
#
_entry.id   AF-A0A5K1EFH1-F1
#
_cell.length_a   1.000
_cell.length_b   1.000
_cell.length_c   1.000
_cell.angle_alpha   90.00
_cell.angle_beta   90.00
_cell.angle_gamma   90.00
#
_symmetry.space_group_name_H-M   'P 1'
#
loop_
_entity.id
_entity.type
_entity.pdbx_description
1 polymer ?
#
loop_
_entity_poly.entity_id
_entity_poly.type
_entity_poly.pdbx_seq_one_letter_code
_entity_poly.pdbx_strand_id
1 'polypeptide(L)'
;ESGMARYIVEQYVAAIGGRTALSSVKSMYAIGKVRMMTSDLPEGSEVVRSGRSGAAPRDGEGGGRTATSAEIGGFVLWQKGLDLWCIELVISGLKISAGSDGKVAWKQTPWHRSRASRGPPPPLRRSLQ
;
A
#
# COMPACT_ATOMS: atom_id res chain seq x y z
N GLU A 1 -16.25 -13.94 15.00
CA GLU A 1 -15.46 -13.49 13.83
C GLU A 1 -13.96 -13.88 13.87
N SER A 2 -13.37 -14.21 15.03
CA SER A 2 -11.96 -14.65 15.13
C SER A 2 -11.62 -15.98 14.39
N GLY A 3 -12.62 -16.81 14.08
CA GLY A 3 -12.42 -18.15 13.51
C GLY A 3 -11.94 -18.18 12.05
N MET A 4 -12.46 -17.30 11.19
CA MET A 4 -12.16 -17.35 9.75
C MET A 4 -10.72 -16.94 9.43
N ALA A 5 -10.26 -15.82 10.03
CA ALA A 5 -8.89 -15.36 9.86
C ALA A 5 -7.88 -16.38 10.40
N ARG A 6 -8.18 -16.97 11.58
CA ARG A 6 -7.35 -18.03 12.16
C ARG A 6 -7.28 -19.26 11.25
N TYR A 7 -8.43 -19.71 10.73
CA TYR A 7 -8.49 -20.86 9.83
C TYR A 7 -7.68 -20.64 8.55
N ILE A 8 -7.80 -19.46 7.91
CA ILE A 8 -7.03 -19.12 6.71
C ILE A 8 -5.52 -19.18 6.99
N VAL A 9 -5.08 -18.64 8.12
CA VAL A 9 -3.66 -18.68 8.51
C VAL A 9 -3.20 -20.11 8.78
N GLU A 10 -3.99 -20.92 9.50
CA GLU A 10 -3.66 -22.32 9.79
C GLU A 10 -3.58 -23.16 8.50
N GLN A 11 -4.52 -22.99 7.56
CA GLN A 11 -4.49 -23.67 6.26
C GLN A 11 -3.28 -23.27 5.43
N TYR A 12 -2.96 -21.98 5.38
CA TYR A 12 -1.76 -21.50 4.71
C TYR A 12 -0.49 -22.12 5.33
N VAL A 13 -0.38 -22.10 6.66
CA VAL A 13 0.76 -22.68 7.39
C VAL A 13 0.90 -24.18 7.11
N ALA A 14 -0.21 -24.92 7.05
CA ALA A 14 -0.18 -26.34 6.69
C ALA A 14 0.29 -26.56 5.24
N ALA A 15 -0.26 -25.79 4.29
CA ALA A 15 0.05 -25.92 2.86
C ALA A 15 1.52 -25.65 2.51
N ILE A 16 2.19 -24.75 3.25
CA ILE A 16 3.60 -24.41 3.04
C ILE A 16 4.59 -25.35 3.76
N GLY A 17 4.10 -26.42 4.39
CA GLY A 17 4.95 -27.40 5.10
C GLY A 17 5.14 -27.12 6.61
N GLY A 18 4.26 -26.33 7.21
CA GLY A 18 4.21 -26.09 8.65
C GLY A 18 5.02 -24.88 9.13
N ARG A 19 4.97 -24.64 10.45
CA ARG A 19 5.60 -23.47 11.09
C ARG A 19 7.11 -23.44 10.92
N THR A 20 7.76 -24.61 10.95
CA THR A 20 9.22 -24.73 10.80
C THR A 20 9.65 -24.31 9.39
N ALA A 21 8.96 -24.80 8.36
CA ALA A 21 9.19 -24.39 6.98
C ALA A 21 8.97 -22.89 6.79
N LEU A 22 7.85 -22.34 7.30
CA LEU A 22 7.60 -20.90 7.28
C LEU A 22 8.72 -20.10 7.96
N SER A 23 9.20 -20.54 9.12
CA SER A 23 10.26 -19.85 9.87
C SER A 23 11.63 -19.89 9.17
N SER A 24 11.84 -20.86 8.28
CA SER A 24 13.06 -20.97 7.47
C SER A 24 13.08 -20.00 6.28
N VAL A 25 11.93 -19.43 5.91
CA VAL A 25 11.81 -18.48 4.81
C VAL A 25 12.52 -17.19 5.19
N LYS A 26 13.63 -16.91 4.52
CA LYS A 26 14.44 -15.71 4.79
C LYS A 26 13.90 -14.48 4.09
N SER A 27 13.11 -14.65 3.02
CA SER A 27 12.58 -13.54 2.23
C SER A 27 11.21 -13.87 1.64
N MET A 28 10.31 -12.89 1.67
CA MET A 28 8.96 -12.96 1.14
C MET A 28 8.67 -11.72 0.32
N TYR A 29 7.76 -11.83 -0.63
CA TYR A 29 7.20 -10.68 -1.31
C TYR A 29 5.70 -10.90 -1.56
N ALA A 30 4.96 -9.80 -1.67
CA ALA A 30 3.58 -9.78 -2.08
C ALA A 30 3.40 -8.67 -3.11
N ILE A 31 2.62 -8.94 -4.15
CA ILE A 31 2.27 -7.96 -5.17
C ILE A 31 0.76 -8.04 -5.40
N GLY A 32 0.12 -6.92 -5.67
CA GLY A 32 -1.31 -6.92 -5.91
C GLY A 32 -1.82 -5.64 -6.54
N LYS A 33 -3.04 -5.72 -7.07
CA LYS A 33 -3.81 -4.55 -7.49
C LYS A 33 -4.63 -4.06 -6.30
N VAL A 34 -4.78 -2.75 -6.17
CA VAL A 34 -5.62 -2.13 -5.16
C VAL A 34 -6.56 -1.14 -5.83
N ARG A 35 -7.78 -1.04 -5.31
CA ARG A 35 -8.72 0.03 -5.67
C ARG A 35 -8.88 0.91 -4.43
N MET A 36 -8.54 2.19 -4.52
CA MET A 36 -8.57 3.12 -3.39
C MET A 36 -9.15 4.46 -3.83
N MET A 37 -9.88 5.12 -2.94
CA MET A 37 -10.31 6.49 -3.15
C MET A 37 -9.20 7.43 -2.66
N THR A 38 -8.79 8.36 -3.51
CA THR A 38 -7.88 9.44 -3.14
C THR A 38 -8.72 10.65 -2.75
N SER A 39 -8.50 11.18 -1.55
CA SER A 39 -8.99 12.52 -1.18
C SER A 39 -8.07 13.57 -1.80
N ASP A 40 -8.61 14.74 -2.13
CA ASP A 40 -7.91 15.82 -2.84
C ASP A 40 -6.49 16.03 -2.29
N LEU A 41 -5.52 15.72 -3.14
CA LEU A 41 -4.10 15.88 -2.83
C LEU A 41 -3.73 17.36 -2.94
N PRO A 42 -2.83 17.91 -2.09
CA PRO A 42 -2.32 19.26 -2.27
C PRO A 42 -1.80 19.48 -3.70
N GLU A 43 -2.31 20.55 -4.28
CA GLU A 43 -2.07 21.07 -5.62
C GLU A 43 -0.58 21.44 -5.78
N GLY A 44 0.22 20.50 -6.27
CA GLY A 44 1.69 20.70 -6.39
C GLY A 44 2.48 19.50 -6.91
N SER A 45 1.87 18.32 -7.03
CA SER A 45 2.42 17.21 -7.80
C SER A 45 1.86 17.29 -9.21
N GLU A 46 2.70 17.46 -10.23
CA GLU A 46 2.31 17.24 -11.64
C GLU A 46 1.93 15.77 -11.81
N VAL A 47 0.70 15.44 -11.45
CA VAL A 47 0.10 14.16 -11.73
C VAL A 47 -0.52 14.28 -13.10
N VAL A 48 0.09 13.61 -14.08
CA VAL A 48 -0.57 13.34 -15.36
C VAL A 48 -1.81 12.50 -15.05
N ARG A 49 -2.95 13.16 -14.90
CA ARG A 49 -4.25 12.50 -14.86
C ARG A 49 -4.43 11.85 -16.22
N SER A 50 -4.08 10.56 -16.34
CA SER A 50 -4.30 9.79 -17.55
C SER A 50 -5.81 9.71 -17.77
N GLY A 51 -6.31 10.60 -18.64
CA GLY A 51 -7.71 10.69 -19.01
C GLY A 51 -8.22 9.35 -19.55
N ARG A 52 -9.08 8.72 -18.77
CA ARG A 52 -10.21 7.95 -19.31
C ARG A 52 -11.48 8.57 -18.75
N SER A 53 -11.73 9.82 -19.16
CA SER A 53 -13.07 10.39 -19.17
C SER A 53 -13.88 9.64 -20.23
N GLY A 54 -14.70 8.70 -19.77
CA GLY A 54 -15.64 7.96 -20.62
C GLY A 54 -17.06 8.05 -20.07
N ALA A 55 -17.83 8.99 -20.64
CA ALA A 55 -19.30 9.15 -20.67
C ALA A 55 -20.02 9.45 -19.33
N ALA A 56 -20.93 10.43 -19.19
CA ALA A 56 -21.65 11.32 -20.12
C ALA A 56 -22.13 12.58 -19.33
N PRO A 57 -22.50 13.71 -19.99
CA PRO A 57 -23.10 14.84 -19.29
C PRO A 57 -24.53 14.47 -18.90
N ARG A 58 -24.85 14.57 -17.61
CA ARG A 58 -26.24 14.64 -17.14
C ARG A 58 -26.49 16.07 -16.73
N ASP A 59 -27.22 16.77 -17.59
CA ASP A 59 -27.89 18.02 -17.26
C ASP A 59 -28.79 17.76 -16.04
N GLY A 60 -28.50 18.41 -14.92
CA GLY A 60 -29.13 18.12 -13.64
C GLY A 60 -28.52 18.93 -12.52
N GLU A 61 -28.98 20.17 -12.44
CA GLU A 61 -28.78 21.15 -11.37
C GLU A 61 -28.95 20.52 -9.96
N GLY A 62 -27.94 20.66 -9.10
CA GLY A 62 -28.08 20.40 -7.65
C GLY A 62 -26.93 19.66 -6.97
N GLY A 63 -26.05 20.41 -6.30
CA GLY A 63 -25.26 19.94 -5.16
C GLY A 63 -24.03 19.09 -5.49
N GLY A 64 -22.91 19.76 -5.80
CA GLY A 64 -21.62 19.14 -6.11
C GLY A 64 -21.08 18.23 -5.00
N ARG A 65 -21.30 16.93 -5.13
CA ARG A 65 -20.38 15.90 -4.62
C ARG A 65 -19.63 15.38 -5.82
N THR A 66 -18.42 15.89 -6.03
CA THR A 66 -17.43 15.29 -6.91
C THR A 66 -17.38 13.81 -6.58
N ALA A 67 -17.90 12.96 -7.47
CA ALA A 67 -17.80 11.52 -7.31
C ALA A 67 -16.30 11.20 -7.29
N THR A 68 -15.75 10.91 -6.12
CA THR A 68 -14.39 10.41 -5.96
C THR A 68 -14.31 9.06 -6.64
N SER A 69 -13.99 9.07 -7.93
CA SER A 69 -13.83 7.85 -8.70
C SER A 69 -12.72 7.03 -8.06
N ALA A 70 -13.04 5.83 -7.58
CA ALA A 70 -12.05 4.96 -6.98
C ALA A 70 -10.99 4.60 -8.02
N GLU A 71 -9.73 4.91 -7.71
CA GLU A 71 -8.61 4.77 -8.60
C GLU A 71 -8.00 3.38 -8.45
N ILE A 72 -7.51 2.81 -9.56
CA ILE A 72 -6.86 1.49 -9.53
C ILE A 72 -5.35 1.71 -9.52
N GLY A 73 -4.71 1.12 -8.52
CA GLY A 73 -3.26 1.11 -8.35
C GLY A 73 -2.71 -0.30 -8.19
N GLY A 74 -1.42 -0.37 -7.89
CA GLY A 74 -0.72 -1.60 -7.58
C GLY A 74 0.28 -1.39 -6.46
N PHE A 75 0.57 -2.45 -5.71
CA PHE A 75 1.59 -2.44 -4.68
C PHE A 75 2.56 -3.60 -4.84
N VAL A 76 3.79 -3.40 -4.42
CA VAL A 76 4.75 -4.47 -4.13
C VAL A 76 5.22 -4.29 -2.68
N LEU A 77 5.30 -5.40 -1.96
CA LEU A 77 5.86 -5.49 -0.62
C LEU A 77 6.93 -6.56 -0.67
N TRP A 78 8.12 -6.25 -0.16
CA TRP A 78 9.19 -7.20 0.06
C TRP A 78 9.61 -7.17 1.52
N GLN A 79 9.94 -8.32 2.07
CA GLN A 79 10.43 -8.48 3.42
C GLN A 79 11.53 -9.54 3.45
N LYS A 80 12.57 -9.29 4.26
CA LYS A 80 13.64 -10.24 4.59
C LYS A 80 13.90 -10.19 6.09
N GLY A 81 13.65 -11.32 6.77
CA GLY A 81 13.61 -11.33 8.23
C GLY A 81 12.50 -10.42 8.79
N LEU A 82 12.68 -9.91 10.02
CA LEU A 82 11.72 -8.99 10.66
C LEU A 82 12.01 -7.52 10.35
N ASP A 83 13.26 -7.21 10.02
CA ASP A 83 13.77 -5.85 10.09
C ASP A 83 14.00 -5.20 8.71
N LEU A 84 14.23 -6.01 7.67
CA LEU A 84 14.42 -5.52 6.31
C LEU A 84 13.12 -5.64 5.53
N TRP A 85 12.59 -4.54 5.05
CA TRP A 85 11.38 -4.54 4.23
C TRP A 85 11.30 -3.30 3.36
N CYS A 86 10.55 -3.38 2.27
CA CYS A 86 10.26 -2.25 1.39
C CYS A 86 8.86 -2.43 0.82
N ILE A 87 8.10 -1.34 0.75
CA ILE A 87 6.80 -1.29 0.09
C ILE A 87 6.78 -0.14 -0.91
N GLU A 88 6.26 -0.42 -2.10
CA GLU A 88 5.91 0.60 -3.08
C GLU A 88 4.42 0.48 -3.39
N LEU A 89 3.72 1.61 -3.39
CA LEU A 89 2.33 1.72 -3.81
C LEU A 89 2.25 2.79 -4.89
N VAL A 90 1.69 2.45 -6.04
CA VAL A 90 1.42 3.38 -7.14
C VAL A 90 -0.07 3.44 -7.39
N ILE A 91 -0.64 4.64 -7.33
CA ILE A 91 -2.05 4.89 -7.63
C ILE A 91 -2.19 6.24 -8.33
N SER A 92 -2.88 6.28 -9.47
CA SER A 92 -3.06 7.49 -10.29
C SER A 92 -1.79 8.34 -10.47
N GLY A 93 -0.68 7.70 -10.85
CA GLY A 93 0.59 8.40 -11.07
C GLY A 93 1.33 8.83 -9.81
N LEU A 94 0.73 8.69 -8.62
CA LEU A 94 1.38 8.94 -7.34
C LEU A 94 2.10 7.69 -6.86
N LYS A 95 3.38 7.81 -6.53
CA LYS A 95 4.19 6.76 -5.93
C LYS A 95 4.44 7.05 -4.46
N ILE A 96 4.06 6.12 -3.60
CA ILE A 96 4.44 6.07 -2.18
C ILE A 96 5.50 4.99 -2.02
N SER A 97 6.53 5.27 -1.24
CA SER A 97 7.58 4.30 -0.95
C SER A 97 7.93 4.36 0.53
N ALA A 98 8.09 3.20 1.17
CA ALA A 98 8.57 3.12 2.54
C ALA A 98 9.39 1.86 2.73
N GLY A 99 10.31 1.88 3.68
CA GLY A 99 11.16 0.72 3.93
C GLY A 99 11.92 0.79 5.23
N SER A 100 12.62 -0.30 5.54
CA SER A 100 13.63 -0.35 6.59
C SER A 100 14.78 -1.26 6.20
N ASP A 101 15.99 -0.88 6.64
CA ASP A 101 17.21 -1.70 6.58
C ASP A 101 17.52 -2.38 7.93
N GLY A 102 16.60 -2.30 8.89
CA GLY A 102 16.74 -2.77 10.26
C GLY A 102 17.45 -1.83 11.24
N LYS A 103 17.96 -0.70 10.76
CA LYS A 103 18.54 0.37 11.61
C LYS A 103 17.78 1.69 11.45
N VAL A 104 17.31 1.94 10.24
CA VAL A 104 16.60 3.12 9.81
C VAL A 104 15.32 2.67 9.12
N ALA A 105 14.20 3.30 9.49
CA ALA A 105 12.98 3.24 8.72
C ALA A 105 12.80 4.56 7.97
N TRP A 106 12.32 4.48 6.73
CA TRP A 106 12.12 5.64 5.87
C TRP A 106 10.78 5.59 5.15
N LYS A 107 10.28 6.77 4.77
CA LYS A 107 9.05 6.96 3.99
C LYS A 107 9.20 8.15 3.06
N GLN A 108 8.70 8.00 1.85
CA GLN A 108 8.58 9.01 0.81
C GLN A 108 7.14 9.01 0.31
N THR A 109 6.47 10.16 0.43
CA THR A 109 5.16 10.42 -0.17
C THR A 109 5.21 11.73 -0.97
N PRO A 110 4.41 11.87 -2.02
CA PRO A 110 4.37 13.11 -2.81
C PRO A 110 3.96 14.37 -2.00
N TRP A 111 3.25 14.18 -0.89
CA TRP A 111 2.70 15.26 -0.06
C TRP A 111 3.46 15.57 1.22
N HIS A 112 4.51 14.79 1.58
CA HIS A 112 5.36 15.08 2.74
C HIS A 112 6.84 14.98 2.36
N ARG A 113 7.70 15.76 3.02
CA ARG A 113 9.15 15.56 2.88
C ARG A 113 9.53 14.15 3.31
N SER A 114 10.46 13.56 2.56
CA SER A 114 11.06 12.27 2.89
C SER A 114 11.54 12.26 4.33
N ARG A 115 11.09 11.27 5.10
CA ARG A 115 11.41 11.14 6.52
C ARG A 115 12.16 9.85 6.75
N ALA A 116 13.27 9.94 7.46
CA ALA A 116 14.03 8.81 7.96
C ALA A 116 14.11 8.89 9.49
N SER A 117 13.92 7.77 10.18
CA SER A 117 14.03 7.69 11.63
C SER A 117 14.91 6.51 12.01
N ARG A 118 15.85 6.76 12.94
CA ARG A 118 16.66 5.71 13.57
C ARG A 118 15.87 5.05 14.70
N GLY A 119 16.07 3.75 14.87
CA GLY A 119 15.42 2.95 15.92
C GLY A 119 14.72 1.72 15.36
N PRO A 120 14.10 0.89 16.21
CA PRO A 120 13.38 -0.30 15.77
C PRO A 120 12.33 0.07 14.71
N PRO A 121 12.28 -0.63 13.56
CA PRO A 121 11.34 -0.30 12.52
C PRO A 121 9.90 -0.37 13.05
N PRO A 122 9.06 0.63 12.76
CA PRO A 122 7.66 0.56 13.14
C PRO A 122 6.99 -0.64 12.44
N PRO A 123 5.91 -1.18 13.00
CA PRO A 123 5.14 -2.22 12.32
C PRO A 123 4.75 -1.76 10.92
N LEU A 124 4.88 -2.64 9.91
CA LEU A 124 4.65 -2.34 8.49
C LEU A 124 3.38 -1.48 8.24
N ARG A 125 2.30 -1.77 8.98
CA ARG A 125 1.03 -1.05 8.89
C ARG A 125 1.14 0.47 9.13
N ARG A 126 2.06 0.92 9.99
CA ARG A 126 2.25 2.34 10.30
C ARG A 126 3.00 3.10 9.20
N SER A 127 3.68 2.39 8.31
CA SER A 127 4.46 3.00 7.23
C SER A 127 3.59 3.59 6.12
N LEU A 128 2.32 3.17 6.03
CA LEU A 128 1.35 3.66 5.05
C LEU A 128 0.37 4.69 5.60
N GLN A 129 0.26 4.82 6.93
CA GLN A 129 -0.51 5.88 7.61
C GLN A 129 0.23 7.21 7.51
#